data_AF-A0A2L2YA98-F1
#
_entry.id   AF-A0A2L2YA98-F1
#
_cell.length_a   1.000
_cell.length_b   1.000
_cell.length_c   1.000
_cell.angle_alpha   90.00
_cell.angle_beta   90.00
_cell.angle_gamma   90.00
#
_symmetry.space_group_name_H-M   'P 1'
#
loop_
_entity.id
_entity.type
_entity.pdbx_description
1 polymer ?
#
loop_
_entity_poly.entity_id
_entity_poly.type
_entity_poly.pdbx_seq_one_letter_code
_entity_poly.pdbx_strand_id
1 'polypeptide(L)'
;MSFDVRHPNAYNGRFPNFREPSEIGCFSLDGERRYHDDNHQLKYICMPNNFDYLDMDLNEGYDVAIRKEFGKKERLDSFLTWILHHQDQVQRCFKHQSSNELNIDFVCFRGLLTAVCNTIYENKDDWLICATKYKSVIYLCAFDTEQSIQRRETATERDKVMSFWGYKFEQYMSADSPTSSPDLSVPVNEKEEYCIVLKGRLNSHTILFSAEVDGKDPEYLNNPNAEPVSTKSYTELKTSRIITTHRQNQNFASWHSKDNMWIS
;
A
#
# COMPACT_ATOMS: atom_id res chain seq x y z
N MET A 1 -22.81 -10.36 -11.61
CA MET A 1 -22.73 -9.34 -12.67
C MET A 1 -21.28 -9.32 -13.13
N SER A 2 -21.01 -9.63 -14.41
CA SER A 2 -19.67 -9.47 -15.00
C SER A 2 -19.60 -8.09 -15.66
N PHE A 3 -18.47 -7.40 -15.49
CA PHE A 3 -18.21 -6.13 -16.17
C PHE A 3 -17.24 -6.42 -17.31
N ASP A 4 -17.69 -6.24 -18.56
CA ASP A 4 -16.82 -6.44 -19.71
C ASP A 4 -15.79 -5.32 -19.78
N VAL A 5 -14.52 -5.67 -19.59
CA VAL A 5 -13.39 -4.76 -19.74
C VAL A 5 -13.11 -4.59 -21.23
N ARG A 6 -13.17 -3.35 -21.72
CA ARG A 6 -12.87 -3.06 -23.13
C ARG A 6 -11.36 -3.04 -23.38
N HIS A 7 -10.97 -3.13 -24.64
CA HIS A 7 -9.57 -2.95 -25.04
C HIS A 7 -9.01 -1.60 -24.54
N PRO A 8 -7.73 -1.49 -24.11
CA PRO A 8 -7.14 -0.25 -23.57
C PRO A 8 -7.43 1.02 -24.37
N ASN A 9 -7.44 0.90 -25.70
CA ASN A 9 -7.78 2.00 -26.62
C ASN A 9 -9.13 2.68 -26.35
N ALA A 10 -10.09 1.98 -25.73
CA ALA A 10 -11.37 2.55 -25.33
C ALA A 10 -11.25 3.55 -24.16
N TYR A 11 -10.12 3.56 -23.46
CA TYR A 11 -9.81 4.41 -22.32
C TYR A 11 -8.72 5.45 -22.62
N ASN A 12 -8.30 5.62 -23.89
CA ASN A 12 -7.33 6.64 -24.34
C ASN A 12 -7.90 8.08 -24.36
N GLY A 13 -8.82 8.38 -23.45
CA GLY A 13 -9.39 9.71 -23.28
C GLY A 13 -8.45 10.67 -22.56
N ARG A 14 -8.97 11.84 -22.17
CA ARG A 14 -8.24 12.74 -21.26
C ARG A 14 -8.06 12.06 -19.91
N PHE A 15 -6.90 12.30 -19.28
CA PHE A 15 -6.66 11.85 -17.92
C PHE A 15 -7.78 12.37 -17.00
N PRO A 16 -8.41 11.50 -16.20
CA PRO A 16 -9.52 11.91 -15.34
C PRO A 16 -9.04 12.94 -14.32
N ASN A 17 -9.97 13.74 -13.77
CA ASN A 17 -9.59 14.61 -12.67
C ASN A 17 -9.30 13.73 -11.46
N PHE A 18 -8.02 13.69 -11.06
CA PHE A 18 -7.60 13.03 -9.85
C PHE A 18 -6.99 14.07 -8.92
N ARG A 19 -7.61 14.25 -7.76
CA ARG A 19 -7.15 15.20 -6.74
C ARG A 19 -6.10 14.50 -5.86
N GLU A 20 -5.01 15.22 -5.58
CA GLU A 20 -3.99 14.78 -4.62
C GLU A 20 -4.67 14.30 -3.32
N PRO A 21 -4.47 13.04 -2.92
CA PRO A 21 -5.03 12.50 -1.69
C PRO A 21 -4.53 13.27 -0.46
N SER A 22 -5.41 13.49 0.51
CA SER A 22 -5.04 14.09 1.79
C SER A 22 -5.13 13.05 2.90
N GLU A 23 -4.08 12.92 3.71
CA GLU A 23 -4.10 12.09 4.90
C GLU A 23 -5.06 12.68 5.95
N ILE A 24 -5.85 11.79 6.54
CA ILE A 24 -6.82 12.11 7.59
C ILE A 24 -6.61 11.25 8.84
N GLY A 25 -5.55 10.46 8.91
CA GLY A 25 -5.19 9.65 10.08
C GLY A 25 -4.32 8.46 9.73
N CYS A 26 -4.01 7.65 10.73
CA CYS A 26 -3.20 6.44 10.58
C CYS A 26 -3.55 5.42 11.68
N PHE A 27 -3.03 4.20 11.51
CA PHE A 27 -3.04 3.14 12.53
C PHE A 27 -1.86 2.18 12.31
N SER A 28 -1.54 1.38 13.32
CA SER A 28 -0.45 0.42 13.30
C SER A 28 -0.96 -1.00 13.55
N LEU A 29 -0.31 -1.99 12.94
CA LEU A 29 -0.49 -3.42 13.22
C LEU A 29 0.80 -3.96 13.83
N ASP A 30 0.74 -4.47 15.07
CA ASP A 30 1.95 -4.92 15.77
C ASP A 30 2.49 -6.26 15.26
N GLY A 31 3.61 -6.72 15.84
CA GLY A 31 4.21 -8.01 15.51
C GLY A 31 3.34 -9.25 15.77
N GLU A 32 2.22 -9.10 16.48
CA GLU A 32 1.18 -10.12 16.66
C GLU A 32 -0.09 -9.84 15.84
N ARG A 33 0.01 -8.90 14.88
CA ARG A 33 -1.06 -8.47 13.99
C ARG A 33 -2.26 -7.86 14.71
N ARG A 34 -2.04 -7.23 15.86
CA ARG A 34 -3.08 -6.52 16.63
C ARG A 34 -3.16 -5.06 16.20
N TYR A 35 -4.38 -4.55 16.15
CA TYR A 35 -4.66 -3.15 15.84
C TYR A 35 -4.24 -2.23 16.99
N HIS A 36 -3.56 -1.14 16.64
CA HIS A 36 -3.24 -0.03 17.53
C HIS A 36 -3.56 1.29 16.85
N ASP A 37 -4.18 2.19 17.62
CA ASP A 37 -4.69 3.46 17.12
C ASP A 37 -3.63 4.58 17.20
N ASP A 38 -2.47 4.30 16.63
CA ASP A 38 -1.26 5.11 16.74
C ASP A 38 -0.31 4.89 15.54
N ASN A 39 0.90 5.44 15.65
CA ASN A 39 1.93 5.38 14.63
C ASN A 39 3.21 4.64 15.08
N HIS A 40 3.12 3.71 16.05
CA HIS A 40 4.32 3.09 16.60
C HIS A 40 5.05 2.17 15.60
N GLN A 41 4.38 1.74 14.52
CA GLN A 41 5.01 0.97 13.43
C GLN A 41 5.53 1.84 12.29
N LEU A 42 5.40 3.17 12.37
CA LEU A 42 5.98 4.05 11.35
C LEU A 42 7.51 3.93 11.38
N LYS A 43 8.09 3.58 10.24
CA LYS A 43 9.54 3.57 10.02
C LYS A 43 10.01 4.84 9.33
N TYR A 44 11.29 5.15 9.50
CA TYR A 44 11.96 6.29 8.87
C TYR A 44 13.04 5.78 7.93
N ILE A 45 13.10 6.35 6.72
CA ILE A 45 14.03 5.92 5.68
C ILE A 45 15.46 6.30 6.07
N CYS A 46 16.37 5.33 5.98
CA CYS A 46 17.79 5.48 6.21
C CYS A 46 18.54 5.25 4.89
N MET A 47 18.76 6.34 4.14
CA MET A 47 19.53 6.24 2.89
C MET A 47 21.00 5.94 3.19
N PRO A 48 21.64 5.00 2.48
CA PRO A 48 23.07 4.74 2.64
C PRO A 48 23.87 5.94 2.13
N ASN A 49 24.98 6.25 2.82
CA ASN A 49 25.87 7.35 2.44
C ASN A 49 26.63 7.09 1.12
N ASN A 50 26.74 5.82 0.71
CA ASN A 50 27.42 5.41 -0.50
C ASN A 50 26.61 4.32 -1.22
N PHE A 51 26.27 4.56 -2.49
CA PHE A 51 25.52 3.64 -3.34
C PHE A 51 26.42 2.72 -4.20
N ASP A 52 27.73 2.99 -4.25
CA ASP A 52 28.68 2.20 -5.05
C ASP A 52 28.95 0.81 -4.43
N TYR A 53 28.76 0.69 -3.11
CA TYR A 53 28.96 -0.54 -2.35
C TYR A 53 27.83 -0.73 -1.34
N LEU A 54 26.77 -1.42 -1.77
CA LEU A 54 25.68 -1.87 -0.90
C LEU A 54 25.92 -3.34 -0.54
N ASP A 55 26.29 -3.60 0.71
CA ASP A 55 26.44 -4.95 1.26
C ASP A 55 25.15 -5.36 1.98
N MET A 56 24.11 -5.63 1.20
CA MET A 56 22.79 -6.02 1.69
C MET A 56 22.47 -7.45 1.21
N ASP A 57 22.67 -8.44 2.07
CA ASP A 57 22.27 -9.82 1.76
C ASP A 57 20.79 -10.03 2.08
N LEU A 58 19.96 -9.97 1.05
CA LEU A 58 18.51 -10.15 1.18
C LEU A 58 18.12 -11.58 1.60
N ASN A 59 19.05 -12.55 1.58
CA ASN A 59 18.78 -13.91 2.08
C ASN A 59 18.95 -14.03 3.61
N GLU A 60 19.66 -13.08 4.24
CA GLU A 60 20.00 -13.14 5.65
C GLU A 60 18.73 -13.11 6.52
N GLY A 61 18.60 -14.10 7.41
CA GLY A 61 17.48 -14.20 8.34
C GLY A 61 16.21 -14.84 7.77
N TYR A 62 16.23 -15.34 6.53
CA TYR A 62 15.06 -15.99 5.91
C TYR A 62 14.48 -17.12 6.78
N ASP A 63 15.34 -17.96 7.36
CA ASP A 63 14.92 -19.16 8.12
C ASP A 63 14.28 -18.83 9.49
N VAL A 64 14.57 -17.64 10.04
CA VAL A 64 14.08 -17.20 11.36
C VAL A 64 13.01 -16.10 11.27
N ALA A 65 12.66 -15.67 10.06
CA ALA A 65 11.68 -14.62 9.84
C ALA A 65 10.27 -15.05 10.30
N ILE A 66 9.56 -14.11 10.93
CA ILE A 66 8.18 -14.30 11.37
C ILE A 66 7.27 -13.97 10.18
N ARG A 67 6.67 -15.02 9.60
CA ARG A 67 5.85 -14.89 8.39
C ARG A 67 4.43 -14.46 8.68
N LYS A 68 3.85 -13.70 7.75
CA LYS A 68 2.43 -13.36 7.79
C LYS A 68 1.57 -14.54 7.35
N GLU A 69 0.55 -14.86 8.13
CA GLU A 69 -0.39 -15.93 7.79
C GLU A 69 -1.49 -15.43 6.85
N PHE A 70 -1.29 -15.57 5.55
CA PHE A 70 -2.25 -15.15 4.53
C PHE A 70 -3.59 -15.91 4.53
N GLY A 71 -3.72 -16.98 5.32
CA GLY A 71 -4.96 -17.74 5.47
C GLY A 71 -6.03 -17.02 6.30
N LYS A 72 -5.63 -16.10 7.17
CA LYS A 72 -6.56 -15.31 8.00
C LYS A 72 -7.10 -14.13 7.18
N LYS A 73 -8.39 -14.16 6.89
CA LYS A 73 -9.05 -13.14 6.06
C LYS A 73 -9.40 -11.89 6.90
N GLU A 74 -8.44 -10.97 7.04
CA GLU A 74 -8.62 -9.68 7.74
C GLU A 74 -9.57 -8.71 7.00
N ARG A 75 -9.71 -8.86 5.69
CA ARG A 75 -10.64 -8.07 4.86
C ARG A 75 -10.47 -6.58 5.08
N LEU A 76 -11.50 -5.87 5.56
CA LEU A 76 -11.47 -4.44 5.87
C LEU A 76 -11.40 -4.19 7.38
N ASP A 77 -11.24 -5.21 8.22
CA ASP A 77 -11.54 -5.15 9.65
C ASP A 77 -10.73 -4.08 10.39
N SER A 78 -9.41 -4.02 10.16
CA SER A 78 -8.53 -2.99 10.75
C SER A 78 -8.94 -1.58 10.32
N PHE A 79 -9.28 -1.41 9.04
CA PHE A 79 -9.71 -0.11 8.52
C PHE A 79 -11.10 0.30 9.02
N LEU A 80 -12.03 -0.66 9.12
CA LEU A 80 -13.35 -0.42 9.71
C LEU A 80 -13.24 -0.09 11.20
N THR A 81 -12.30 -0.71 11.91
CA THR A 81 -12.00 -0.39 13.31
C THR A 81 -11.56 1.06 13.44
N TRP A 82 -10.62 1.50 12.59
CA TRP A 82 -10.21 2.91 12.55
C TRP A 82 -11.39 3.85 12.27
N ILE A 83 -12.25 3.53 11.29
CA ILE A 83 -13.44 4.34 10.95
C ILE A 83 -14.40 4.43 12.14
N LEU A 84 -14.57 3.34 12.92
CA LEU A 84 -15.44 3.31 14.09
C LEU A 84 -14.90 4.16 15.24
N HIS A 85 -13.58 4.18 15.45
CA HIS A 85 -12.95 5.04 16.45
C HIS A 85 -12.95 6.53 16.03
N HIS A 86 -12.89 6.80 14.73
CA HIS A 86 -12.70 8.14 14.17
C HIS A 86 -13.94 8.71 13.47
N GLN A 87 -15.16 8.35 13.91
CA GLN A 87 -16.41 8.78 13.28
C GLN A 87 -16.53 10.30 13.13
N ASP A 88 -16.16 11.06 14.17
CA ASP A 88 -16.22 12.53 14.15
C ASP A 88 -15.21 13.13 13.16
N GLN A 89 -14.04 12.53 13.03
CA GLN A 89 -13.03 12.95 12.06
C GLN A 89 -13.48 12.66 10.63
N VAL A 90 -13.99 11.46 10.37
CA VAL A 90 -14.61 11.10 9.09
C VAL A 90 -15.76 12.06 8.76
N GLN A 91 -16.64 12.34 9.71
CA GLN A 91 -17.73 13.29 9.52
C GLN A 91 -17.22 14.69 9.15
N ARG A 92 -16.20 15.20 9.84
CA ARG A 92 -15.58 16.51 9.50
C ARG A 92 -14.96 16.51 8.11
N CYS A 93 -14.21 15.48 7.76
CA CYS A 93 -13.50 15.39 6.49
C CYS A 93 -14.43 15.19 5.29
N PHE A 94 -15.60 14.56 5.48
CA PHE A 94 -16.52 14.20 4.40
C PHE A 94 -17.89 14.85 4.51
N LYS A 95 -18.06 15.87 5.36
CA LYS A 95 -19.35 16.55 5.51
C LYS A 95 -19.81 17.15 4.19
N HIS A 96 -21.06 16.87 3.82
CA HIS A 96 -21.71 17.60 2.73
C HIS A 96 -21.98 19.06 3.15
N GLN A 97 -21.77 20.02 2.26
CA GLN A 97 -21.95 21.44 2.59
C GLN A 97 -23.40 21.80 2.96
N SER A 98 -24.37 21.05 2.44
CA SER A 98 -25.80 21.31 2.58
C SER A 98 -26.61 20.22 3.29
N SER A 99 -25.98 19.14 3.76
CA SER A 99 -26.67 18.06 4.48
C SER A 99 -25.79 17.46 5.58
N ASN A 100 -26.39 16.71 6.50
CA ASN A 100 -25.66 15.94 7.50
C ASN A 100 -25.15 14.59 6.96
N GLU A 101 -25.32 14.33 5.65
CA GLU A 101 -24.86 13.09 5.02
C GLU A 101 -23.35 13.13 4.75
N LEU A 102 -22.74 11.94 4.77
CA LEU A 102 -21.35 11.74 4.39
C LEU A 102 -21.22 11.75 2.86
N ASN A 103 -20.37 12.61 2.33
CA ASN A 103 -19.98 12.62 0.92
C ASN A 103 -18.85 11.60 0.69
N ILE A 104 -19.18 10.31 0.84
CA ILE A 104 -18.27 9.18 0.59
C ILE A 104 -18.98 8.23 -0.38
N ASP A 105 -18.40 8.03 -1.55
CA ASP A 105 -18.93 7.07 -2.51
C ASP A 105 -18.35 5.67 -2.23
N PHE A 106 -17.03 5.60 -2.00
CA PHE A 106 -16.30 4.34 -1.87
C PHE A 106 -15.40 4.26 -0.63
N VAL A 107 -15.35 3.09 -0.01
CA VAL A 107 -14.41 2.72 1.06
C VAL A 107 -13.64 1.45 0.68
N CYS A 108 -12.30 1.49 0.67
CA CYS A 108 -11.47 0.34 0.31
C CYS A 108 -10.00 0.48 0.74
N PHE A 109 -9.18 -0.57 0.56
CA PHE A 109 -7.72 -0.44 0.61
C PHE A 109 -7.15 -0.01 -0.75
N ARG A 110 -6.03 0.72 -0.73
CA ARG A 110 -5.30 1.21 -1.91
C ARG A 110 -5.00 0.11 -2.92
N GLY A 111 -4.58 -1.08 -2.46
CA GLY A 111 -4.26 -2.20 -3.35
C GLY A 111 -5.42 -2.62 -4.26
N LEU A 112 -6.67 -2.46 -3.80
CA LEU A 112 -7.85 -2.73 -4.62
C LEU A 112 -8.00 -1.70 -5.75
N LEU A 113 -7.75 -0.42 -5.48
CA LEU A 113 -7.76 0.63 -6.50
C LEU A 113 -6.66 0.38 -7.53
N THR A 114 -5.47 -0.04 -7.09
CA THR A 114 -4.37 -0.44 -7.97
C THR A 114 -4.79 -1.58 -8.90
N ALA A 115 -5.43 -2.65 -8.37
CA ALA A 115 -5.90 -3.77 -9.17
C ALA A 115 -6.94 -3.34 -10.22
N VAL A 116 -7.93 -2.53 -9.84
CA VAL A 116 -8.95 -2.00 -10.77
C VAL A 116 -8.29 -1.17 -11.88
N CYS A 117 -7.34 -0.32 -11.54
CA CYS A 117 -6.63 0.51 -12.50
C CYS A 117 -5.76 -0.27 -13.46
N ASN A 118 -5.10 -1.31 -12.96
CA ASN A 118 -4.23 -2.15 -13.77
C ASN A 118 -4.98 -3.17 -14.62
N THR A 119 -6.29 -3.33 -14.41
CA THR A 119 -7.12 -4.33 -15.11
C THR A 119 -6.99 -4.27 -16.63
N ILE A 120 -6.85 -3.10 -17.24
CA ILE A 120 -6.73 -2.96 -18.70
C ILE A 120 -5.37 -3.45 -19.25
N TYR A 121 -4.35 -3.51 -18.39
CA TYR A 121 -3.00 -3.97 -18.73
C TYR A 121 -2.64 -5.32 -18.10
N GLU A 122 -3.52 -5.85 -17.24
CA GLU A 122 -3.32 -7.10 -16.53
C GLU A 122 -3.68 -8.27 -17.44
N ASN A 123 -2.82 -9.28 -17.48
CA ASN A 123 -2.96 -10.44 -18.35
C ASN A 123 -2.56 -11.76 -17.71
N LYS A 124 -2.21 -11.75 -16.42
CA LYS A 124 -1.81 -12.91 -15.64
C LYS A 124 -2.71 -13.12 -14.44
N ASP A 125 -3.02 -12.04 -13.73
CA ASP A 125 -3.65 -12.10 -12.41
C ASP A 125 -5.11 -11.69 -12.49
N ASP A 126 -6.00 -12.56 -12.04
CA ASP A 126 -7.40 -12.21 -11.79
C ASP A 126 -7.59 -11.52 -10.43
N TRP A 127 -8.75 -10.90 -10.25
CA TRP A 127 -9.16 -10.32 -8.97
C TRP A 127 -10.66 -10.54 -8.75
N LEU A 128 -11.05 -10.64 -7.48
CA LEU A 128 -12.44 -10.71 -7.05
C LEU A 128 -12.70 -9.61 -6.03
N ILE A 129 -13.73 -8.80 -6.27
CA ILE A 129 -14.10 -7.70 -5.38
C ILE A 129 -15.56 -7.89 -4.94
N CYS A 130 -15.78 -7.91 -3.63
CA CYS A 130 -17.10 -7.81 -3.03
C CYS A 130 -17.46 -6.33 -2.82
N ALA A 131 -18.59 -5.90 -3.36
CA ALA A 131 -19.12 -4.55 -3.15
C ALA A 131 -20.37 -4.63 -2.25
N THR A 132 -20.33 -3.99 -1.09
CA THR A 132 -21.48 -3.89 -0.16
C THR A 132 -21.89 -2.45 0.03
N LYS A 133 -23.15 -2.11 -0.23
CA LYS A 133 -23.68 -0.77 0.02
C LYS A 133 -24.28 -0.71 1.43
N TYR A 134 -23.78 0.20 2.26
CA TYR A 134 -24.30 0.45 3.61
C TYR A 134 -24.35 1.95 3.87
N LYS A 135 -25.51 2.46 4.33
CA LYS A 135 -25.76 3.90 4.57
C LYS A 135 -25.30 4.79 3.40
N SER A 136 -25.66 4.40 2.18
CA SER A 136 -25.29 5.08 0.92
C SER A 136 -23.82 5.00 0.50
N VAL A 137 -22.93 4.45 1.31
CA VAL A 137 -21.51 4.24 1.00
C VAL A 137 -21.29 2.84 0.44
N ILE A 138 -20.44 2.70 -0.58
CA ILE A 138 -20.06 1.39 -1.16
C ILE A 138 -18.71 0.96 -0.60
N TYR A 139 -18.70 -0.13 0.15
CA TYR A 139 -17.49 -0.77 0.67
C TYR A 139 -17.01 -1.81 -0.34
N LEU A 140 -15.78 -1.65 -0.84
CA LEU A 140 -15.13 -2.59 -1.74
C LEU A 140 -14.09 -3.39 -0.98
N CYS A 141 -14.25 -4.70 -0.95
CA CYS A 141 -13.36 -5.63 -0.27
C CYS A 141 -12.80 -6.63 -1.28
N ALA A 142 -11.48 -6.78 -1.34
CA ALA A 142 -10.84 -7.81 -2.15
C ALA A 142 -11.13 -9.20 -1.54
N PHE A 143 -11.33 -10.18 -2.41
CA PHE A 143 -11.49 -11.59 -2.08
C PHE A 143 -10.47 -12.39 -2.88
N ASP A 144 -10.05 -13.51 -2.30
CA ASP A 144 -9.21 -14.46 -3.02
C ASP A 144 -9.98 -15.12 -4.17
N THR A 145 -9.33 -15.23 -5.32
CA THR A 145 -9.79 -16.03 -6.46
C THR A 145 -9.28 -17.47 -6.31
N GLU A 146 -9.86 -18.40 -7.06
CA GLU A 146 -9.33 -19.77 -7.10
C GLU A 146 -7.89 -19.78 -7.60
N GLN A 147 -7.56 -18.93 -8.58
CA GLN A 147 -6.21 -18.78 -9.13
C GLN A 147 -5.23 -18.22 -8.08
N SER A 148 -5.62 -17.22 -7.28
CA SER A 148 -4.75 -16.66 -6.23
C SER A 148 -4.52 -17.64 -5.08
N ILE A 149 -5.53 -18.43 -4.71
CA ILE A 149 -5.39 -19.51 -3.72
C ILE A 149 -4.42 -20.57 -4.22
N GLN A 150 -4.66 -21.10 -5.43
CA GLN A 150 -3.82 -22.15 -6.01
C GLN A 150 -2.36 -21.70 -6.11
N ARG A 151 -2.10 -20.46 -6.58
CA ARG A 151 -0.75 -19.92 -6.66
C ARG A 151 -0.03 -19.86 -5.32
N ARG A 152 -0.72 -19.45 -4.24
CA ARG A 152 -0.14 -19.44 -2.90
C ARG A 152 0.15 -20.85 -2.38
N GLU A 153 -0.75 -21.80 -2.63
CA GLU A 153 -0.58 -23.20 -2.22
C GLU A 153 0.55 -23.89 -2.99
N THR A 154 0.76 -23.54 -4.26
CA THR A 154 1.82 -24.08 -5.11
C THR A 154 3.07 -23.23 -5.14
N ALA A 155 3.20 -22.22 -4.27
CA ALA A 155 4.34 -21.32 -4.24
C ALA A 155 5.64 -22.10 -3.98
N THR A 156 6.63 -21.93 -4.85
CA THR A 156 7.93 -22.58 -4.69
C THR A 156 8.72 -21.91 -3.57
N GLU A 157 9.73 -22.61 -3.03
CA GLU A 157 10.65 -21.98 -2.06
C GLU A 157 11.33 -20.74 -2.62
N ARG A 158 11.61 -20.72 -3.92
CA ARG A 158 12.15 -19.54 -4.59
C ARG A 158 11.18 -18.35 -4.53
N ASP A 159 9.89 -18.59 -4.71
CA ASP A 159 8.86 -17.54 -4.65
C ASP A 159 8.80 -16.95 -3.23
N LYS A 160 8.84 -17.80 -2.21
CA LYS A 160 8.85 -17.38 -0.79
C LYS A 160 10.09 -16.56 -0.43
N VAL A 161 11.27 -16.99 -0.88
CA VAL A 161 12.52 -16.23 -0.71
C VAL A 161 12.44 -14.89 -1.43
N MET A 162 11.88 -14.83 -2.63
CA MET A 162 11.71 -13.57 -3.35
C MET A 162 10.73 -12.62 -2.66
N SER A 163 9.65 -13.13 -2.07
CA SER A 163 8.74 -12.33 -1.25
C SER A 163 9.43 -11.78 0.01
N PHE A 164 10.28 -12.58 0.67
CA PHE A 164 11.07 -12.15 1.82
C PHE A 164 12.02 -10.98 1.51
N TRP A 165 12.62 -10.99 0.32
CA TRP A 165 13.61 -9.97 -0.07
C TRP A 165 13.08 -8.54 0.02
N GLY A 166 11.78 -8.32 -0.18
CA GLY A 166 11.14 -7.02 0.03
C GLY A 166 11.26 -6.57 1.49
N TYR A 167 10.73 -7.36 2.42
CA TYR A 167 10.79 -7.09 3.85
C TYR A 167 12.22 -6.98 4.38
N LYS A 168 13.14 -7.82 3.90
CA LYS A 168 14.55 -7.72 4.31
C LYS A 168 15.20 -6.43 3.80
N PHE A 169 14.84 -5.98 2.59
CA PHE A 169 15.31 -4.71 2.06
C PHE A 169 14.74 -3.52 2.85
N GLU A 170 13.46 -3.55 3.23
CA GLU A 170 12.86 -2.57 4.14
C GLU A 170 13.60 -2.52 5.47
N GLN A 171 13.98 -3.67 6.04
CA GLN A 171 14.79 -3.75 7.25
C GLN A 171 16.17 -3.11 7.07
N TYR A 172 16.82 -3.23 5.91
CA TYR A 172 18.11 -2.56 5.65
C TYR A 172 17.98 -1.05 5.46
N MET A 173 16.82 -0.58 5.01
CA MET A 173 16.61 0.79 4.54
C MET A 173 15.80 1.66 5.50
N SER A 174 15.43 1.16 6.67
CA SER A 174 14.57 1.88 7.60
C SER A 174 14.90 1.65 9.07
N ALA A 175 14.51 2.60 9.93
CA ALA A 175 14.71 2.54 11.36
C ALA A 175 13.48 3.06 12.13
N ASP A 176 13.41 2.77 13.44
CA ASP A 176 12.27 3.12 14.30
C ASP A 176 12.21 4.62 14.66
N SER A 177 13.29 5.35 14.45
CA SER A 177 13.35 6.80 14.68
C SER A 177 14.19 7.51 13.60
N PRO A 178 13.98 8.82 13.39
CA PRO A 178 14.75 9.60 12.41
C PRO A 178 16.27 9.65 12.69
N THR A 179 16.69 9.33 13.91
CA THR A 179 18.09 9.44 14.36
C THR A 179 18.77 8.09 14.62
N SER A 180 18.01 6.99 14.55
CA SER A 180 18.53 5.63 14.73
C SER A 180 19.01 5.05 13.41
N SER A 181 19.81 4.00 13.51
CA SER A 181 20.18 3.16 12.37
C SER A 181 19.26 1.93 12.28
N PRO A 182 19.17 1.30 11.10
CA PRO A 182 18.45 0.05 10.94
C PRO A 182 18.92 -1.05 11.92
N ASP A 183 17.99 -1.74 12.57
CA ASP A 183 18.29 -2.87 13.46
C ASP A 183 18.18 -4.20 12.73
N LEU A 184 19.34 -4.76 12.41
CA LEU A 184 19.47 -6.05 11.72
C LEU A 184 19.58 -7.24 12.69
N SER A 185 19.67 -6.98 14.00
CA SER A 185 19.82 -8.01 15.02
C SER A 185 18.51 -8.75 15.34
N VAL A 186 17.39 -8.12 15.01
CA VAL A 186 16.05 -8.68 15.18
C VAL A 186 15.60 -9.44 13.93
N PRO A 187 14.83 -10.54 14.07
CA PRO A 187 14.20 -11.18 12.93
C PRO A 187 13.23 -10.23 12.22
N VAL A 188 13.15 -10.33 10.89
CA VAL A 188 12.11 -9.68 10.11
C VAL A 188 10.75 -10.22 10.53
N ASN A 189 9.79 -9.32 10.79
CA ASN A 189 8.41 -9.67 11.12
C ASN A 189 7.45 -9.09 10.08
N GLU A 190 6.96 -9.95 9.18
CA GLU A 190 6.06 -9.57 8.07
C GLU A 190 4.64 -9.23 8.53
N LYS A 191 4.33 -9.37 9.83
CA LYS A 191 3.02 -9.03 10.39
C LYS A 191 2.89 -7.55 10.69
N GLU A 192 4.01 -6.85 10.84
CA GLU A 192 4.06 -5.44 11.21
C GLU A 192 3.69 -4.54 10.03
N GLU A 193 2.77 -3.60 10.24
CA GLU A 193 2.37 -2.65 9.20
C GLU A 193 2.06 -1.28 9.82
N TYR A 194 2.44 -0.23 9.12
CA TYR A 194 1.94 1.12 9.35
C TYR A 194 1.04 1.54 8.19
N CYS A 195 -0.19 1.93 8.51
CA CYS A 195 -1.19 2.32 7.53
C CYS A 195 -1.59 3.77 7.72
N ILE A 196 -1.68 4.51 6.63
CA ILE A 196 -2.31 5.82 6.57
C ILE A 196 -3.74 5.71 6.03
N VAL A 197 -4.58 6.67 6.41
CA VAL A 197 -5.96 6.81 5.96
C VAL A 197 -6.09 8.09 5.16
N LEU A 198 -6.63 7.97 3.96
CA LEU A 198 -6.60 8.98 2.92
C LEU A 198 -8.01 9.32 2.45
N LYS A 199 -8.20 10.59 2.18
CA LYS A 199 -9.32 11.10 1.38
C LYS A 199 -8.83 11.40 -0.03
N GLY A 200 -9.39 10.71 -1.01
CA GLY A 200 -9.16 10.95 -2.43
C GLY A 200 -10.41 11.41 -3.17
N ARG A 201 -10.21 11.89 -4.40
CA ARG A 201 -11.31 12.17 -5.33
C ARG A 201 -10.91 11.84 -6.76
N LEU A 202 -11.71 10.99 -7.39
CA LEU A 202 -11.58 10.63 -8.81
C LEU A 202 -12.85 11.07 -9.54
N ASN A 203 -12.72 12.08 -10.40
CA ASN A 203 -13.83 12.79 -11.04
C ASN A 203 -14.87 13.26 -10.01
N SER A 204 -16.09 12.71 -10.10
CA SER A 204 -17.18 12.98 -9.18
C SER A 204 -17.13 12.15 -7.90
N HIS A 205 -16.33 11.07 -7.87
CA HIS A 205 -16.35 10.08 -6.81
C HIS A 205 -15.37 10.44 -5.69
N THR A 206 -15.88 10.49 -4.46
CA THR A 206 -15.11 10.68 -3.25
C THR A 206 -14.78 9.33 -2.63
N ILE A 207 -13.50 9.11 -2.33
CA ILE A 207 -13.00 7.81 -1.88
C ILE A 207 -12.31 7.99 -0.53
N LEU A 208 -12.72 7.17 0.44
CA LEU A 208 -12.01 7.00 1.70
C LEU A 208 -11.23 5.69 1.62
N PHE A 209 -9.90 5.75 1.66
CA PHE A 209 -9.08 4.55 1.49
C PHE A 209 -7.90 4.53 2.43
N SER A 210 -7.37 3.35 2.70
CA SER A 210 -6.16 3.18 3.50
C SER A 210 -5.04 2.57 2.67
N ALA A 211 -3.79 2.96 2.97
CA ALA A 211 -2.60 2.47 2.32
C ALA A 211 -1.54 2.14 3.38
N GLU A 212 -0.91 0.97 3.23
CA GLU A 212 0.36 0.67 3.87
C GLU A 212 1.46 1.58 3.32
N VAL A 213 2.39 1.96 4.20
CA VAL A 213 3.53 2.82 3.91
C VAL A 213 4.80 2.20 4.50
N ASP A 214 5.83 2.09 3.68
CA ASP A 214 7.11 1.44 4.06
C ASP A 214 7.96 2.34 4.96
N GLY A 215 7.92 3.66 4.75
CA GLY A 215 8.57 4.61 5.65
C GLY A 215 8.41 6.08 5.29
N LYS A 216 8.83 6.94 6.21
CA LYS A 216 8.83 8.40 6.03
C LYS A 216 10.25 8.91 5.80
N ASP A 217 10.41 9.83 4.85
CA ASP A 217 11.66 10.52 4.58
C ASP A 217 11.97 11.51 5.72
N PRO A 218 13.06 11.31 6.49
CA PRO A 218 13.44 12.23 7.56
C PRO A 218 13.86 13.61 7.06
N GLU A 219 14.29 13.77 5.81
CA GLU A 219 14.60 15.10 5.25
C GLU A 219 13.35 15.98 5.16
N TYR A 220 12.19 15.38 4.93
CA TYR A 220 10.91 16.09 4.89
C TYR A 220 10.54 16.68 6.25
N LEU A 221 10.95 16.05 7.36
CA LEU A 221 10.73 16.56 8.73
C LEU A 221 11.54 17.83 9.02
N ASN A 222 12.71 17.95 8.40
CA ASN A 222 13.64 19.05 8.61
C ASN A 222 13.35 20.26 7.70
N ASN A 223 12.42 20.12 6.75
CA ASN A 223 12.06 21.19 5.84
C ASN A 223 11.01 22.12 6.49
N PRO A 224 11.35 23.39 6.79
CA PRO A 224 10.41 24.32 7.43
C PRO A 224 9.22 24.71 6.55
N ASN A 225 9.29 24.43 5.24
CA ASN A 225 8.20 24.66 4.28
C ASN A 225 7.38 23.40 3.98
N ALA A 226 7.72 22.26 4.58
CA ALA A 226 6.98 21.02 4.39
C ALA A 226 5.58 21.13 5.03
N GLU A 227 4.56 20.62 4.31
CA GLU A 227 3.24 20.48 4.90
C GLU A 227 3.24 19.30 5.89
N PRO A 228 2.85 19.49 7.17
CA PRO A 228 3.04 18.48 8.21
C PRO A 228 2.36 17.12 7.96
N VAL A 229 1.31 17.10 7.13
CA VAL A 229 0.44 15.95 6.84
C VAL A 229 0.48 15.60 5.34
N SER A 230 1.58 15.94 4.67
CA SER A 230 1.74 15.64 3.25
C SER A 230 2.07 14.17 3.01
N THR A 231 1.35 13.55 2.08
CA THR A 231 1.67 12.22 1.57
C THR A 231 3.03 12.17 0.86
N LYS A 232 3.56 13.32 0.43
CA LYS A 232 4.90 13.47 -0.18
C LYS A 232 6.05 13.15 0.78
N SER A 233 5.76 13.05 2.07
CA SER A 233 6.76 12.68 3.08
C SER A 233 7.01 11.16 3.12
N TYR A 234 6.15 10.36 2.49
CA TYR A 234 6.27 8.91 2.50
C TYR A 234 7.07 8.39 1.31
N THR A 235 7.77 7.28 1.53
CA THR A 235 8.59 6.58 0.54
C THR A 235 8.16 5.13 0.46
N GLU A 236 8.01 4.64 -0.77
CA GLU A 236 7.79 3.22 -1.05
C GLU A 236 9.12 2.58 -1.48
N LEU A 237 9.46 1.45 -0.87
CA LEU A 237 10.65 0.67 -1.14
C LEU A 237 10.29 -0.53 -2.04
N LYS A 238 11.14 -0.78 -3.04
CA LYS A 238 10.96 -1.88 -3.97
C LYS A 238 12.28 -2.53 -4.31
N THR A 239 12.26 -3.85 -4.41
CA THR A 239 13.37 -4.65 -4.95
C THR A 239 13.06 -5.06 -6.38
N SER A 240 14.10 -5.10 -7.21
CA SER A 240 14.02 -5.59 -8.58
C SER A 240 15.35 -6.21 -8.98
N ARG A 241 15.31 -7.06 -10.00
CA ARG A 241 16.53 -7.64 -10.57
C ARG A 241 17.38 -6.54 -11.20
N ILE A 242 18.70 -6.62 -10.99
CA ILE A 242 19.68 -5.78 -11.71
C ILE A 242 19.46 -5.90 -13.23
N ILE A 243 19.22 -4.76 -13.85
CA ILE A 243 18.98 -4.64 -15.29
C ILE A 243 20.33 -4.62 -15.99
N THR A 244 20.60 -5.65 -16.79
CA THR A 244 21.85 -5.83 -17.52
C THR A 244 21.66 -5.83 -19.05
N THR A 245 20.40 -5.81 -19.51
CA THR A 245 20.06 -5.88 -20.93
C THR A 245 18.93 -4.91 -21.29
N HIS A 246 18.91 -4.47 -22.54
CA HIS A 246 17.85 -3.60 -23.05
C HIS A 246 16.44 -4.21 -22.92
N ARG A 247 16.32 -5.53 -23.15
CA ARG A 247 15.05 -6.26 -22.99
C ARG A 247 14.56 -6.25 -21.54
N GLN A 248 15.47 -6.44 -20.57
CA GLN A 248 15.11 -6.33 -19.15
C GLN A 248 14.64 -4.91 -18.82
N ASN A 249 15.29 -3.89 -19.37
CA ASN A 249 14.87 -2.50 -19.17
C ASN A 249 13.47 -2.23 -19.73
N GLN A 250 13.15 -2.72 -20.93
CA GLN A 250 11.82 -2.59 -21.53
C GLN A 250 10.74 -3.27 -20.67
N ASN A 251 11.02 -4.48 -20.19
CA ASN A 251 10.10 -5.21 -19.31
C ASN A 251 9.90 -4.48 -17.98
N PHE A 252 10.98 -3.97 -17.38
CA PHE A 252 10.93 -3.21 -16.15
C PHE A 252 10.09 -1.93 -16.30
N ALA A 253 10.36 -1.14 -17.34
CA ALA A 253 9.61 0.09 -17.62
C ALA A 253 8.12 -0.18 -17.85
N SER A 254 7.77 -1.28 -18.52
CA SER A 254 6.37 -1.68 -18.74
C SER A 254 5.67 -2.19 -17.48
N TRP A 255 6.40 -2.65 -16.47
CA TRP A 255 5.84 -3.13 -15.21
C TRP A 255 5.72 -1.99 -14.19
N HIS A 256 6.80 -1.21 -13.99
CA HIS A 256 6.80 -0.05 -13.10
C HIS A 256 5.80 1.05 -13.48
N SER A 257 5.49 1.21 -14.77
CA SER A 257 4.45 2.15 -15.21
C SER A 257 3.04 1.77 -14.71
N LYS A 258 2.81 0.51 -14.33
CA LYS A 258 1.54 0.02 -13.78
C LYS A 258 1.43 0.22 -12.26
N ASP A 259 2.53 0.15 -11.52
CA ASP A 259 2.49 0.21 -10.05
C ASP A 259 2.42 1.65 -9.49
N ASN A 260 2.96 2.63 -10.23
CA ASN A 260 3.11 4.01 -9.73
C ASN A 260 1.85 4.89 -9.84
N MET A 261 0.71 4.38 -10.31
CA MET A 261 -0.44 5.24 -10.64
C MET A 261 -1.13 5.89 -9.43
N TRP A 262 -0.80 5.47 -8.20
CA TRP A 262 -1.46 5.93 -6.97
C TRP A 262 -0.50 6.52 -5.92
N ILE A 263 0.82 6.51 -6.19
CA ILE A 263 1.85 6.96 -5.22
C ILE A 263 2.40 8.35 -5.55
N SER A 264 2.15 8.87 -6.77
CA SER A 264 2.61 10.19 -7.22
C SER A 264 1.51 11.23 -7.29
#